data_AF-A0AAV7CPW1-F1
#
_entry.id   AF-A0AAV7CPW1-F1
#
_cell.length_a   1.000
_cell.length_b   1.000
_cell.length_c   1.000
_cell.angle_alpha   90.00
_cell.angle_beta   90.00
_cell.angle_gamma   90.00
#
_symmetry.space_group_name_H-M   'P 1'
#
loop_
_entity.id
_entity.type
_entity.pdbx_description
1 polymer ?
#
loop_
_entity_poly.entity_id
_entity_poly.type
_entity_poly.pdbx_seq_one_letter_code
_entity_poly.pdbx_strand_id
1 'polypeptide(L)'
;MIGMFWLYLTFLLGSVKLSEAAAVSDCSEEEPHYRYLVYPGEIVYFQCNLPSNELASTGKNAIHWFKQKPNGSFKEVEFGKDLSVGRNGSALHIVQPKRKHSGTYICRSKHLCRKIIVQVKEMENCFKHAPKSLLFRTTDKGSTMSCPSLSCHQEKNITNVMWLKTENLEPVISPLRPSINLNKNDIQFSNIFVPHSGIYTCDHVLYMNGNRWIIRATIKLSVDDLVIRAYVLCASILVLLIILMAAGTVYIYWVEIVLLYRHYLSKDETIGDNKDFDAFISYATGFSEETTGNSYENYEDEQFATHLLPSVLEDTYHYKLCILERDILPGGAYVEDIAKIIRRSRRAIFILSQRYITGPSLFELQAAITCSLEEQERLKLILIKLKPFKEPETLPHIVKKALRALPTVSWKGDTNSKSHASKFWRRIRYYMPVKKSRQM
;
A
#
# COMPACT_ATOMS: atom_id res chain seq x y z
N MET A 1 -8.34 -60.65 -8.09
CA MET A 1 -7.81 -60.22 -9.40
C MET A 1 -7.63 -58.70 -9.44
N ILE A 2 -6.85 -58.13 -8.50
CA ILE A 2 -6.64 -56.66 -8.35
C ILE A 2 -5.14 -56.34 -8.09
N GLY A 3 -4.29 -57.35 -7.87
CA GLY A 3 -2.87 -57.18 -7.53
C GLY A 3 -1.89 -57.02 -8.70
N MET A 4 -2.33 -57.13 -9.96
CA MET A 4 -1.45 -57.05 -11.13
C MET A 4 -1.48 -55.68 -11.84
N PHE A 5 -2.38 -54.78 -11.45
CA PHE A 5 -2.55 -53.48 -12.09
C PHE A 5 -1.66 -52.37 -11.49
N TRP A 6 -1.14 -52.57 -10.28
CA TRP A 6 -0.27 -51.59 -9.59
C TRP A 6 1.22 -51.70 -9.93
N LEU A 7 1.67 -52.83 -10.51
CA LEU A 7 3.04 -52.99 -11.00
C LEU A 7 3.23 -52.45 -12.43
N TYR A 8 2.16 -52.36 -13.22
CA TYR A 8 2.21 -51.75 -14.56
C TYR A 8 2.16 -50.22 -14.52
N LEU A 9 1.56 -49.62 -13.48
CA LEU A 9 1.45 -48.16 -13.37
C LEU A 9 2.74 -47.50 -12.83
N THR A 10 3.55 -48.21 -12.04
CA THR A 10 4.88 -47.74 -11.64
C THR A 10 5.93 -47.89 -12.76
N PHE A 11 5.62 -48.62 -13.82
CA PHE A 11 6.53 -48.82 -14.96
C PHE A 11 6.37 -47.78 -16.09
N LEU A 12 5.29 -46.99 -16.10
CA LEU A 12 5.00 -46.00 -17.15
C LEU A 12 5.30 -44.53 -16.77
N LEU A 13 5.77 -44.27 -15.55
CA LEU A 13 6.31 -42.97 -15.11
C LEU A 13 7.78 -43.07 -14.68
N GLY A 14 8.48 -44.12 -15.10
CA GLY A 14 9.92 -44.16 -15.07
C GLY A 14 10.47 -43.24 -16.16
N SER A 15 10.84 -42.01 -15.81
CA SER A 15 11.68 -41.20 -16.66
C SER A 15 12.92 -42.03 -17.01
N VAL A 16 13.06 -42.43 -18.27
CA VAL A 16 14.27 -43.09 -18.78
C VAL A 16 15.44 -42.16 -18.44
N LYS A 17 16.20 -42.50 -17.40
CA LYS A 17 17.50 -41.89 -17.15
C LYS A 17 18.42 -42.42 -18.24
N LEU A 18 18.56 -41.65 -19.30
CA LEU A 18 19.63 -41.82 -20.27
C LEU A 18 20.94 -41.92 -19.47
N SER A 19 21.76 -42.94 -19.71
CA SER A 19 23.02 -43.08 -18.98
C SER A 19 23.88 -41.83 -19.21
N GLU A 20 24.51 -41.31 -18.15
CA GLU A 20 25.36 -40.11 -18.22
C GLU A 20 26.44 -40.23 -19.31
N ALA A 21 26.87 -41.46 -19.63
CA ALA A 21 27.82 -41.78 -20.68
C ALA A 21 27.23 -41.69 -22.10
N ALA A 22 25.99 -42.13 -22.33
CA ALA A 22 25.35 -42.09 -23.65
C ALA A 22 24.84 -40.68 -24.03
N ALA A 23 24.61 -39.81 -23.04
CA ALA A 23 24.15 -38.43 -23.29
C ALA A 23 25.24 -37.51 -23.87
N VAL A 24 26.52 -37.89 -23.70
CA VAL A 24 27.70 -37.03 -23.93
C VAL A 24 28.66 -37.61 -24.97
N SER A 25 28.55 -38.91 -25.31
CA SER A 25 29.47 -39.61 -26.22
C SER A 25 29.61 -38.93 -27.58
N ASP A 26 28.49 -38.59 -28.23
CA ASP A 26 28.49 -38.02 -29.58
C ASP A 26 29.15 -36.62 -29.63
N CYS A 27 29.09 -35.86 -28.54
CA CYS A 27 29.67 -34.52 -28.47
C CYS A 27 31.12 -34.48 -28.00
N SER A 28 31.60 -35.58 -27.41
CA SER A 28 32.95 -35.66 -26.88
C SER A 28 33.98 -35.77 -28.01
N GLU A 29 33.59 -36.34 -29.15
CA GLU A 29 34.47 -36.58 -30.30
C GLU A 29 34.62 -35.35 -31.21
N GLU A 30 33.69 -34.39 -31.14
CA GLU A 30 33.76 -33.15 -31.91
C GLU A 30 34.93 -32.24 -31.49
N GLU A 31 35.40 -31.42 -32.43
CA GLU A 31 36.32 -30.33 -32.13
C GLU A 31 35.69 -29.34 -31.14
N PRO A 32 36.49 -28.73 -30.24
CA PRO A 32 35.98 -27.78 -29.28
C PRO A 32 35.44 -26.54 -30.00
N HIS A 33 34.17 -26.24 -29.77
CA HIS A 33 33.50 -25.07 -30.34
C HIS A 33 34.12 -23.77 -29.83
N TYR A 34 34.51 -23.76 -28.54
CA TYR A 34 35.13 -22.60 -27.90
C TYR A 34 36.29 -23.03 -27.01
N ARG A 35 37.37 -22.26 -27.06
CA ARG A 35 38.49 -22.36 -26.12
C ARG A 35 38.60 -21.04 -25.38
N TYR A 36 38.42 -21.06 -24.06
CA TYR A 36 38.49 -19.87 -23.21
C TYR A 36 39.78 -19.87 -22.40
N LEU A 37 40.50 -18.75 -22.46
CA LEU A 37 41.62 -18.47 -21.58
C LEU A 37 41.14 -17.52 -20.49
N VAL A 38 41.22 -17.98 -19.24
CA VAL A 38 40.60 -17.32 -18.08
C VAL A 38 41.64 -16.95 -17.06
N TYR A 39 41.52 -15.75 -16.51
CA TYR A 39 42.41 -15.24 -15.48
C TYR A 39 41.68 -15.13 -14.13
N PRO A 40 42.33 -15.46 -13.00
CA PRO A 40 41.78 -15.22 -11.68
C PRO A 40 41.51 -13.72 -11.45
N GLY A 41 40.40 -13.40 -10.77
CA GLY A 41 40.10 -12.03 -10.33
C GLY A 41 38.70 -11.53 -10.68
N GLU A 42 38.10 -12.08 -11.74
CA GLU A 42 36.75 -11.73 -12.22
C GLU A 42 35.81 -12.93 -12.27
N ILE A 43 34.50 -12.64 -12.30
CA ILE A 43 33.48 -13.66 -12.58
C ILE A 43 33.42 -13.84 -14.09
N VAL A 44 33.47 -15.09 -14.55
CA VAL A 44 33.40 -15.40 -15.98
C VAL A 44 32.16 -16.22 -16.27
N TYR A 45 31.42 -15.83 -17.31
CA TYR A 45 30.22 -16.51 -17.78
C TYR A 45 30.53 -17.27 -19.07
N PHE A 46 30.19 -18.55 -19.11
CA PHE A 46 30.21 -19.40 -20.30
C PHE A 46 28.77 -19.64 -20.74
N GLN A 47 28.44 -19.14 -21.92
CA GLN A 47 27.11 -19.27 -22.47
C GLN A 47 27.01 -20.48 -23.38
N CYS A 48 25.87 -21.15 -23.29
CA CYS A 48 25.48 -22.17 -24.25
C CYS A 48 24.49 -21.53 -25.21
N ASN A 49 24.99 -21.03 -26.35
CA ASN A 49 24.20 -20.25 -27.31
C ASN A 49 23.03 -21.09 -27.84
N LEU A 50 21.82 -20.80 -27.33
CA LEU A 50 20.53 -21.25 -27.87
C LEU A 50 20.06 -20.22 -28.91
N PRO A 51 19.51 -20.63 -30.06
CA PRO A 51 18.83 -19.70 -30.97
C PRO A 51 17.62 -19.05 -30.27
N SER A 52 17.38 -17.76 -30.53
CA SER A 52 16.32 -16.95 -29.91
C SER A 52 14.91 -17.54 -30.03
N ASN A 53 14.64 -18.30 -31.10
CA ASN A 53 13.34 -18.95 -31.34
C ASN A 53 13.02 -20.11 -30.37
N GLU A 54 14.00 -20.68 -29.66
CA GLU A 54 13.78 -21.84 -28.74
C GLU A 54 13.70 -21.45 -27.26
N LEU A 55 13.99 -20.19 -26.91
CA LEU A 55 13.94 -19.69 -25.53
C LEU A 55 12.49 -19.54 -25.01
N ALA A 56 11.52 -19.45 -25.93
CA ALA A 56 10.11 -19.29 -25.62
C ALA A 56 9.39 -20.61 -25.29
N SER A 57 9.89 -21.76 -25.78
CA SER A 57 9.23 -23.07 -25.62
C SER A 57 9.85 -23.96 -24.53
N THR A 58 11.11 -23.73 -24.17
CA THR A 58 11.83 -24.60 -23.24
C THR A 58 12.26 -23.80 -22.02
N GLY A 59 11.63 -24.07 -20.87
CA GLY A 59 11.96 -23.41 -19.61
C GLY A 59 13.46 -23.42 -19.30
N LYS A 60 13.93 -22.42 -18.55
CA LYS A 60 15.34 -22.09 -18.21
C LYS A 60 16.22 -23.25 -17.68
N ASN A 61 15.64 -24.44 -17.45
CA ASN A 61 16.28 -25.64 -16.91
C ASN A 61 16.60 -26.74 -17.96
N ALA A 62 16.36 -26.54 -19.26
CA ALA A 62 16.59 -27.58 -20.29
C ALA A 62 18.05 -27.83 -20.68
N ILE A 63 18.98 -27.01 -20.20
CA ILE A 63 20.42 -27.17 -20.42
C ILE A 63 21.07 -27.89 -19.25
N HIS A 64 21.82 -28.93 -19.59
CA HIS A 64 22.68 -29.70 -18.70
C HIS A 64 24.15 -29.38 -18.99
N TRP A 65 24.93 -29.19 -17.93
CA TRP A 65 26.35 -28.88 -18.02
C TRP A 65 27.14 -30.05 -17.45
N PHE A 66 28.15 -30.50 -18.18
CA PHE A 66 29.02 -31.60 -17.79
C PHE A 66 30.47 -31.13 -17.74
N LYS A 67 31.24 -31.63 -16.77
CA LYS A 67 32.68 -31.41 -16.66
C LYS A 67 33.42 -32.74 -16.78
N GLN A 68 34.48 -32.75 -17.58
CA GLN A 68 35.35 -33.91 -17.73
C GLN A 68 36.15 -34.16 -16.45
N LYS A 69 36.13 -35.40 -15.97
CA LYS A 69 36.94 -35.89 -14.86
C LYS A 69 38.33 -36.32 -15.35
N PRO A 70 39.32 -36.46 -14.44
CA PRO A 70 40.66 -36.94 -14.80
C PRO A 70 40.69 -38.32 -15.48
N ASN A 71 39.71 -39.18 -15.19
CA ASN A 71 39.57 -40.50 -15.81
C ASN A 71 38.92 -40.47 -17.21
N GLY A 72 38.74 -39.28 -17.79
CA GLY A 72 38.14 -39.08 -19.11
C GLY A 72 36.61 -39.05 -19.15
N SER A 73 35.92 -39.58 -18.12
CA SER A 73 34.45 -39.58 -18.05
C SER A 73 33.88 -38.18 -17.75
N PHE A 74 32.65 -37.91 -18.21
CA PHE A 74 31.95 -36.66 -17.93
C PHE A 74 31.02 -36.81 -16.71
N LYS A 75 30.98 -35.79 -15.85
CA LYS A 75 30.01 -35.69 -14.74
C LYS A 75 29.17 -34.44 -14.90
N GLU A 76 27.88 -34.54 -14.62
CA GLU A 76 27.03 -33.36 -14.53
C GLU A 76 27.53 -32.40 -13.41
N VAL A 77 27.49 -31.11 -13.71
CA VAL A 77 27.90 -30.04 -12.79
C VAL A 77 26.80 -29.81 -11.77
N GLU A 78 27.07 -30.14 -10.52
CA GLU A 78 26.15 -29.93 -9.41
C GLU A 78 26.28 -28.50 -8.88
N PHE A 79 25.38 -27.62 -9.30
CA PHE A 79 25.32 -26.23 -8.84
C PHE A 79 24.98 -26.16 -7.34
N GLY A 80 25.70 -25.31 -6.59
CA GLY A 80 25.45 -25.08 -5.16
C GLY A 80 26.33 -25.90 -4.20
N LYS A 81 27.01 -26.96 -4.66
CA LYS A 81 28.03 -27.66 -3.84
C LYS A 81 29.36 -26.94 -3.82
N ASP A 82 29.78 -26.39 -4.96
CA ASP A 82 30.94 -25.50 -5.06
C ASP A 82 30.44 -24.06 -5.19
N LEU A 83 30.64 -23.24 -4.17
CA LEU A 83 30.25 -21.82 -4.17
C LEU A 83 30.92 -21.02 -5.29
N SER A 84 32.01 -21.54 -5.87
CA SER A 84 32.70 -20.90 -7.00
C SER A 84 32.12 -21.23 -8.37
N VAL A 85 31.20 -22.20 -8.49
CA VAL A 85 30.55 -22.55 -9.77
C VAL A 85 29.04 -22.44 -9.62
N GLY A 86 28.44 -21.54 -10.38
CA GLY A 86 27.00 -21.29 -10.36
C GLY A 86 26.38 -21.29 -11.75
N ARG A 87 25.07 -21.11 -11.77
CA ARG A 87 24.26 -21.02 -13.00
C ARG A 87 23.52 -19.68 -13.02
N ASN A 88 23.49 -19.03 -14.17
CA ASN A 88 22.65 -17.85 -14.42
C ASN A 88 21.90 -18.07 -15.75
N GLY A 89 20.63 -18.47 -15.67
CA GLY A 89 19.85 -18.88 -16.85
C GLY A 89 20.46 -20.10 -17.55
N SER A 90 20.81 -19.95 -18.83
CA SER A 90 21.51 -20.97 -19.63
C SER A 90 23.03 -20.98 -19.43
N ALA A 91 23.59 -19.96 -18.79
CA ALA A 91 25.03 -19.77 -18.64
C ALA A 91 25.57 -20.43 -17.36
N LEU A 92 26.74 -21.05 -17.49
CA LEU A 92 27.56 -21.47 -16.35
C LEU A 92 28.50 -20.33 -15.99
N HIS A 93 28.58 -19.96 -14.72
CA HIS A 93 29.50 -18.92 -14.26
C HIS A 93 30.47 -19.44 -13.22
N ILE A 94 31.69 -18.93 -13.26
CA ILE A 94 32.74 -19.26 -12.30
C ILE A 94 33.15 -18.00 -11.56
N VAL A 95 32.94 -17.99 -10.25
CA VAL A 95 33.36 -16.93 -9.33
C VAL A 95 34.77 -17.24 -8.86
N GLN A 96 35.69 -16.30 -9.06
CA GLN A 96 37.12 -16.46 -8.73
C GLN A 96 37.73 -17.73 -9.35
N PRO A 97 37.99 -17.74 -10.68
CA PRO A 97 38.62 -18.85 -11.37
C PRO A 97 39.95 -19.29 -10.71
N LYS A 98 40.11 -20.60 -10.52
CA LYS A 98 41.30 -21.26 -9.97
C LYS A 98 41.75 -22.36 -10.94
N ARG A 99 42.99 -22.85 -10.82
CA ARG A 99 43.50 -23.95 -11.65
C ARG A 99 42.59 -25.19 -11.67
N LYS A 100 41.91 -25.51 -10.56
CA LYS A 100 40.93 -26.63 -10.47
C LYS A 100 39.74 -26.50 -11.43
N HIS A 101 39.46 -25.29 -11.92
CA HIS A 101 38.37 -25.02 -12.86
C HIS A 101 38.77 -25.24 -14.31
N SER A 102 40.06 -25.41 -14.63
CA SER A 102 40.50 -25.80 -15.96
C SER A 102 39.95 -27.18 -16.34
N GLY A 103 39.64 -27.38 -17.61
CA GLY A 103 39.16 -28.65 -18.15
C GLY A 103 38.18 -28.48 -19.31
N THR A 104 37.67 -29.62 -19.77
CA THR A 104 36.64 -29.68 -20.82
C THR A 104 35.26 -29.67 -20.20
N TYR A 105 34.42 -28.77 -20.68
CA TYR A 105 33.01 -28.64 -20.31
C TYR A 105 32.15 -28.94 -21.54
N ILE A 106 31.03 -29.61 -21.33
CA ILE A 106 30.03 -29.85 -22.38
C ILE A 106 28.72 -29.25 -21.92
N CYS A 107 28.12 -28.42 -22.77
CA CYS A 107 26.74 -28.02 -22.63
C CYS A 107 25.87 -28.84 -23.57
N ARG A 108 24.80 -29.44 -23.03
CA ARG A 108 23.82 -30.23 -23.79
C ARG A 108 22.40 -29.77 -23.49
N SER A 109 21.61 -29.61 -24.55
CA SER A 109 20.15 -29.56 -24.56
C SER A 109 19.65 -30.51 -25.65
N LYS A 110 18.35 -30.81 -25.74
CA LYS A 110 17.77 -31.78 -26.70
C LYS A 110 18.34 -31.69 -28.12
N HIS A 111 18.53 -30.48 -28.65
CA HIS A 111 19.02 -30.21 -30.01
C HIS A 111 20.34 -29.45 -30.08
N LEU A 112 21.00 -29.22 -28.94
CA LEU A 112 22.24 -28.44 -28.89
C LEU A 112 23.31 -29.20 -28.15
N CYS A 113 24.50 -29.27 -28.74
CA CYS A 113 25.68 -29.70 -28.05
C CYS A 113 26.86 -28.79 -28.34
N ARG A 114 27.58 -28.39 -27.30
CA ARG A 114 28.78 -27.55 -27.45
C ARG A 114 29.86 -28.00 -26.49
N LYS A 115 31.04 -28.25 -27.04
CA LYS A 115 32.26 -28.58 -26.30
C LYS A 115 33.09 -27.31 -26.08
N ILE A 116 33.38 -27.03 -24.82
CA ILE A 116 34.06 -25.82 -24.36
C ILE A 116 35.30 -26.22 -23.56
N ILE A 117 36.47 -25.73 -23.97
CA ILE A 117 37.72 -25.93 -23.22
C ILE A 117 38.00 -24.67 -22.42
N VAL A 118 38.17 -24.80 -21.11
CA VAL A 118 38.53 -23.70 -20.22
C VAL A 118 39.93 -23.93 -19.68
N GLN A 119 40.82 -22.96 -19.87
CA GLN A 119 42.15 -22.96 -19.28
C GLN A 119 42.30 -21.74 -18.37
N VAL A 120 42.47 -21.99 -17.08
CA VAL A 120 42.78 -20.94 -16.11
C VAL A 120 44.29 -20.77 -16.03
N LYS A 121 44.78 -19.56 -16.34
CA LYS A 121 46.20 -19.20 -16.26
C LYS A 121 46.38 -18.12 -15.20
N GLU A 122 47.33 -18.31 -14.30
CA GLU A 122 47.76 -17.26 -13.37
C GLU A 122 48.78 -16.37 -14.06
N MET A 123 48.57 -15.06 -13.97
CA MET A 123 49.46 -14.06 -14.54
C MET A 123 49.51 -12.85 -13.61
N GLU A 124 50.72 -12.45 -13.23
CA GLU A 124 50.93 -11.27 -12.40
C GLU A 124 50.59 -10.02 -13.24
N ASN A 125 49.71 -9.16 -12.71
CA ASN A 125 49.25 -7.86 -13.27
C ASN A 125 47.95 -7.85 -14.09
N CYS A 126 47.32 -8.99 -14.37
CA CYS A 126 45.99 -8.99 -15.00
C CYS A 126 44.92 -8.47 -14.01
N PHE A 127 44.03 -7.58 -14.46
CA PHE A 127 42.91 -6.98 -13.69
C PHE A 127 43.28 -6.17 -12.43
N LYS A 128 44.56 -5.88 -12.14
CA LYS A 128 44.97 -5.17 -10.91
C LYS A 128 44.31 -3.79 -10.74
N HIS A 129 44.04 -3.10 -11.84
CA HIS A 129 43.44 -1.75 -11.85
C HIS A 129 42.07 -1.71 -12.54
N ALA A 130 41.50 -2.86 -12.90
CA ALA A 130 40.25 -2.89 -13.64
C ALA A 130 39.04 -2.81 -12.70
N PRO A 131 38.05 -1.94 -12.99
CA PRO A 131 36.85 -1.83 -12.18
C PRO A 131 35.93 -3.04 -12.42
N LYS A 132 35.59 -3.75 -11.34
CA LYS A 132 34.64 -4.90 -11.38
C LYS A 132 33.20 -4.47 -11.65
N SER A 133 32.86 -3.24 -11.26
CA SER A 133 31.56 -2.62 -11.46
C SER A 133 31.72 -1.14 -11.74
N LEU A 134 30.90 -0.61 -12.63
CA LEU A 134 30.83 0.81 -12.98
C LEU A 134 29.49 1.38 -12.52
N LEU A 135 29.53 2.58 -11.94
CA LEU A 135 28.36 3.37 -11.59
C LEU A 135 28.41 4.66 -12.39
N PHE A 136 27.47 4.83 -13.30
CA PHE A 136 27.29 6.07 -14.07
C PHE A 136 25.99 6.73 -13.69
N ARG A 137 25.91 8.04 -13.85
CA ARG A 137 24.69 8.82 -13.63
C ARG A 137 24.12 9.25 -14.97
N THR A 138 22.79 9.41 -15.05
CA THR A 138 22.15 9.91 -16.27
C THR A 138 22.58 11.34 -16.64
N THR A 139 23.19 12.07 -15.69
CA THR A 139 23.81 13.39 -15.90
C THR A 139 25.19 13.32 -16.55
N ASP A 140 25.84 12.15 -16.56
CA ASP A 140 27.19 12.00 -17.08
C ASP A 140 27.16 12.07 -18.61
N LYS A 141 28.02 12.92 -19.19
CA LYS A 141 28.15 13.06 -20.65
C LYS A 141 29.44 12.37 -21.12
N GLY A 142 29.33 11.57 -22.17
CA GLY A 142 30.50 10.94 -22.79
C GLY A 142 31.17 9.86 -21.93
N SER A 143 30.39 9.11 -21.15
CA SER A 143 30.91 8.01 -20.33
C SER A 143 31.50 6.91 -21.20
N THR A 144 32.68 6.41 -20.84
CA THR A 144 33.40 5.36 -21.59
C THR A 144 33.60 4.14 -20.72
N MET A 145 33.42 2.96 -21.31
CA MET A 145 33.66 1.67 -20.69
C MET A 145 34.69 0.89 -21.52
N SER A 146 35.85 0.66 -20.91
CA SER A 146 36.96 -0.08 -21.52
C SER A 146 36.98 -1.55 -21.08
N CYS A 147 37.49 -2.42 -21.94
CA CYS A 147 37.50 -3.86 -21.68
C CYS A 147 38.63 -4.24 -20.68
N PRO A 148 38.33 -4.81 -19.49
CA PRO A 148 39.31 -5.13 -18.46
C PRO A 148 40.41 -6.09 -18.91
N SER A 149 40.05 -7.04 -19.77
CA SER A 149 40.93 -8.12 -20.18
C SER A 149 42.04 -7.66 -21.13
N LEU A 150 41.95 -6.46 -21.70
CA LEU A 150 43.05 -5.86 -22.47
C LEU A 150 44.29 -5.60 -21.62
N SER A 151 44.13 -5.40 -20.29
CA SER A 151 45.26 -5.26 -19.37
C SER A 151 46.13 -6.51 -19.21
N CYS A 152 45.65 -7.66 -19.69
CA CYS A 152 46.28 -8.97 -19.47
C CYS A 152 47.25 -9.35 -20.59
N HIS A 153 47.30 -8.61 -21.70
CA HIS A 153 48.23 -8.89 -22.80
C HIS A 153 48.74 -7.58 -23.42
N GLN A 154 50.05 -7.38 -23.35
CA GLN A 154 50.72 -6.26 -24.02
C GLN A 154 50.86 -6.56 -25.53
N GLU A 155 49.87 -6.11 -26.30
CA GLU A 155 49.87 -5.73 -27.73
C GLU A 155 50.28 -6.70 -28.86
N LYS A 156 50.75 -7.93 -28.63
CA LYS A 156 51.03 -8.84 -29.77
C LYS A 156 49.87 -9.79 -30.06
N ASN A 157 49.15 -9.54 -31.17
CA ASN A 157 48.11 -10.38 -31.81
C ASN A 157 46.70 -10.39 -31.18
N ILE A 158 46.17 -9.24 -30.76
CA ILE A 158 44.77 -9.12 -30.29
C ILE A 158 43.85 -8.74 -31.46
N THR A 159 42.75 -9.47 -31.64
CA THR A 159 41.66 -9.06 -32.56
C THR A 159 40.77 -7.98 -31.93
N ASN A 160 40.02 -7.24 -32.74
CA ASN A 160 39.02 -6.27 -32.26
C ASN A 160 38.10 -6.87 -31.17
N VAL A 161 37.83 -6.08 -30.12
CA VAL A 161 36.98 -6.49 -29.00
C VAL A 161 35.52 -6.56 -29.42
N MET A 162 34.86 -7.67 -29.13
CA MET A 162 33.42 -7.85 -29.29
C MET A 162 32.71 -7.66 -27.95
N TRP A 163 31.73 -6.76 -27.90
CA TRP A 163 30.92 -6.51 -26.71
C TRP A 163 29.55 -7.15 -26.81
N LEU A 164 29.15 -7.83 -25.73
CA LEU A 164 27.90 -8.56 -25.58
C LEU A 164 27.16 -8.08 -24.33
N LYS A 165 25.84 -7.87 -24.41
CA LYS A 165 25.00 -7.66 -23.22
C LYS A 165 24.43 -9.00 -22.77
N THR A 166 24.88 -9.49 -21.61
CA THR A 166 24.69 -10.88 -21.15
C THR A 166 23.22 -11.29 -21.01
N GLU A 167 22.33 -10.34 -20.71
CA GLU A 167 20.90 -10.61 -20.48
C GLU A 167 20.16 -11.06 -21.76
N ASN A 168 20.54 -10.55 -22.94
CA ASN A 168 19.82 -10.79 -24.20
C ASN A 168 20.69 -11.46 -25.29
N LEU A 169 21.97 -11.73 -25.03
CA LEU A 169 22.92 -12.31 -26.00
C LEU A 169 23.08 -11.55 -27.33
N GLU A 170 22.58 -10.32 -27.41
CA GLU A 170 22.77 -9.49 -28.60
C GLU A 170 24.09 -8.73 -28.53
N PRO A 171 24.80 -8.60 -29.68
CA PRO A 171 25.89 -7.64 -29.80
C PRO A 171 25.43 -6.26 -29.32
N VAL A 172 26.27 -5.58 -28.53
CA VAL A 172 25.92 -4.26 -28.00
C VAL A 172 25.68 -3.26 -29.16
N ILE A 173 26.37 -3.46 -30.28
CA ILE A 173 26.13 -2.77 -31.54
C ILE A 173 24.87 -3.36 -32.18
N SER A 174 23.75 -2.70 -31.98
CA SER A 174 22.55 -2.94 -32.78
C SER A 174 22.11 -1.60 -33.38
N PRO A 175 21.59 -1.57 -34.62
CA PRO A 175 21.01 -0.35 -35.20
C PRO A 175 19.84 0.22 -34.38
N LEU A 176 19.34 -0.52 -33.37
CA LEU A 176 18.31 -0.11 -32.43
C LEU A 176 18.80 0.76 -31.25
N ARG A 177 20.12 1.00 -31.08
CA ARG A 177 20.67 1.79 -29.96
C ARG A 177 21.60 2.92 -30.40
N PRO A 178 21.05 4.08 -30.83
CA PRO A 178 21.83 5.19 -31.38
C PRO A 178 22.72 5.93 -30.37
N SER A 179 22.53 5.70 -29.07
CA SER A 179 23.28 6.37 -27.98
C SER A 179 24.61 5.69 -27.62
N ILE A 180 24.93 4.55 -28.23
CA ILE A 180 26.13 3.75 -27.95
C ILE A 180 27.01 3.73 -29.19
N ASN A 181 28.24 4.20 -29.05
CA ASN A 181 29.26 4.17 -30.09
C ASN A 181 30.43 3.28 -29.67
N LEU A 182 31.11 2.68 -30.64
CA LEU A 182 32.39 2.01 -30.41
C LEU A 182 33.53 2.91 -30.86
N ASN A 183 34.44 3.19 -29.94
CA ASN A 183 35.68 3.89 -30.22
C ASN A 183 36.85 2.91 -30.03
N LYS A 184 37.40 2.41 -31.14
CA LYS A 184 38.38 1.31 -31.15
C LYS A 184 37.83 0.05 -30.48
N ASN A 185 38.20 -0.20 -29.22
CA ASN A 185 37.82 -1.36 -28.41
C ASN A 185 36.87 -1.01 -27.26
N ASP A 186 36.59 0.29 -27.05
CA ASP A 186 35.85 0.79 -25.90
C ASP A 186 34.43 1.18 -26.31
N ILE A 187 33.48 1.00 -25.38
CA ILE A 187 32.11 1.49 -25.54
C ILE A 187 32.05 2.92 -25.04
N GLN A 188 31.54 3.83 -25.88
CA GLN A 188 31.28 5.20 -25.53
C GLN A 188 29.77 5.47 -25.54
N PHE A 189 29.25 5.96 -24.43
CA PHE A 189 27.86 6.39 -24.29
C PHE A 189 27.78 7.89 -24.55
N SER A 190 27.14 8.30 -25.65
CA SER A 190 26.90 9.72 -25.91
C SER A 190 25.94 10.30 -24.86
N ASN A 191 24.86 9.56 -24.59
CA ASN A 191 23.92 9.79 -23.49
C ASN A 191 23.66 8.46 -22.80
N ILE A 192 23.62 8.46 -21.47
CA ILE A 192 23.38 7.25 -20.68
C ILE A 192 22.02 7.27 -19.97
N PHE A 193 21.30 6.16 -20.07
CA PHE A 193 19.95 6.01 -19.52
C PHE A 193 19.88 4.78 -18.62
N VAL A 194 18.92 4.75 -17.70
CA VAL A 194 18.68 3.62 -16.78
C VAL A 194 18.64 2.25 -17.49
N PRO A 195 18.00 2.09 -18.69
CA PRO A 195 17.99 0.81 -19.42
C PRO A 195 19.36 0.34 -19.93
N HIS A 196 20.39 1.20 -19.93
CA HIS A 196 21.76 0.79 -20.24
C HIS A 196 22.39 -0.03 -19.12
N SER A 197 21.83 -0.01 -17.90
CA SER A 197 22.26 -0.89 -16.81
C SER A 197 22.23 -2.36 -17.23
N GLY A 198 23.16 -3.15 -16.69
CA GLY A 198 23.23 -4.58 -16.94
C GLY A 198 24.66 -5.11 -16.93
N ILE A 199 24.81 -6.36 -17.36
CA ILE A 199 26.09 -7.07 -17.39
C ILE A 199 26.63 -7.05 -18.82
N TYR A 200 27.81 -6.44 -18.97
CA TYR A 200 28.53 -6.35 -20.23
C TYR A 200 29.70 -7.31 -20.23
N THR A 201 29.85 -8.04 -21.32
CA THR A 201 30.94 -8.99 -21.53
C THR A 201 31.73 -8.57 -22.75
N CYS A 202 33.05 -8.46 -22.60
CA CYS A 202 33.96 -8.20 -23.70
C CYS A 202 34.79 -9.43 -24.02
N ASP A 203 34.75 -9.84 -25.29
CA ASP A 203 35.49 -10.97 -25.83
C ASP A 203 36.52 -10.47 -26.83
N HIS A 204 37.75 -10.95 -26.71
CA HIS A 204 38.76 -10.82 -27.76
C HIS A 204 39.50 -12.12 -27.96
N VAL A 205 40.11 -12.27 -29.14
CA VAL A 205 40.77 -13.51 -29.53
C VAL A 205 42.27 -13.33 -29.50
N LEU A 206 42.96 -14.35 -29.00
CA LEU A 206 44.40 -14.50 -29.02
C LEU A 206 44.77 -15.83 -29.69
N TYR A 207 45.75 -15.82 -30.59
CA TYR A 207 46.27 -17.03 -31.22
C TYR A 207 47.54 -17.49 -30.50
N MET A 208 47.51 -18.67 -29.90
CA MET A 208 48.64 -19.27 -29.17
C MET A 208 48.85 -20.71 -29.63
N ASN A 209 50.06 -21.04 -30.06
CA ASN A 209 50.44 -22.39 -30.49
C ASN A 209 49.45 -23.00 -31.51
N GLY A 210 49.05 -22.21 -32.52
CA GLY A 210 48.10 -22.63 -33.56
C GLY A 210 46.63 -22.69 -33.13
N ASN A 211 46.30 -22.49 -31.84
CA ASN A 211 44.93 -22.53 -31.33
C ASN A 211 44.36 -21.12 -31.15
N ARG A 212 43.05 -20.98 -31.46
CA ARG A 212 42.25 -19.78 -31.21
C ARG A 212 41.72 -19.77 -29.78
N TRP A 213 42.15 -18.82 -28.95
CA TRP A 213 41.70 -18.65 -27.57
C TRP A 213 40.86 -17.39 -27.42
N ILE A 214 39.73 -17.50 -26.72
CA ILE A 214 38.85 -16.38 -26.38
C ILE A 214 39.16 -15.95 -24.96
N ILE A 215 39.52 -14.69 -24.79
CA ILE A 215 39.69 -14.06 -23.49
C ILE A 215 38.45 -13.23 -23.22
N ARG A 216 37.81 -13.51 -22.08
CA ARG A 216 36.53 -12.94 -21.69
C ARG A 216 36.66 -12.20 -20.37
N ALA A 217 36.17 -10.96 -20.32
CA ALA A 217 36.00 -10.19 -19.09
C ALA A 217 34.55 -9.69 -18.97
N THR A 218 34.12 -9.45 -17.73
CA THR A 218 32.74 -9.04 -17.44
C THR A 218 32.72 -7.81 -16.53
N ILE A 219 31.96 -6.79 -16.92
CA ILE A 219 31.71 -5.61 -16.10
C ILE A 219 30.21 -5.49 -15.82
N LYS A 220 29.86 -5.23 -14.57
CA LYS A 220 28.51 -4.82 -14.19
C LYS A 220 28.39 -3.30 -14.27
N LEU A 221 27.48 -2.81 -15.11
CA LEU A 221 27.15 -1.39 -15.21
C LEU A 221 25.83 -1.10 -14.49
N SER A 222 25.87 -0.17 -13.55
CA SER A 222 24.69 0.41 -12.90
C SER A 222 24.52 1.86 -13.32
N VAL A 223 23.31 2.25 -13.71
CA VAL A 223 23.00 3.64 -14.08
C VAL A 223 22.00 4.24 -13.11
N ASP A 224 22.40 5.33 -12.48
CA ASP A 224 21.65 6.03 -11.45
C ASP A 224 21.01 7.31 -12.01
N ASP A 225 19.69 7.44 -11.85
CA ASP A 225 18.98 8.68 -12.19
C ASP A 225 18.61 9.45 -10.92
N LEU A 226 19.41 10.47 -10.60
CA LEU A 226 19.17 11.31 -9.43
C LEU A 226 17.95 12.21 -9.61
N VAL A 227 17.67 12.64 -10.85
CA VAL A 227 16.58 13.56 -11.16
C VAL A 227 15.24 12.85 -11.01
N ILE A 228 15.12 11.65 -11.57
CA ILE A 228 13.92 10.83 -11.41
C ILE A 228 13.70 10.48 -9.94
N ARG A 229 14.75 10.07 -9.21
CA ARG A 229 14.64 9.77 -7.77
C ARG A 229 14.16 10.98 -6.96
N ALA A 230 14.72 12.16 -7.19
CA ALA A 230 14.30 13.39 -6.51
C ALA A 230 12.85 13.75 -6.85
N TYR A 231 12.46 13.68 -8.13
CA TYR A 231 11.10 13.95 -8.57
C TYR A 231 10.07 13.03 -7.90
N VAL A 232 10.34 11.72 -7.86
CA VAL A 232 9.45 10.74 -7.22
C VAL A 232 9.29 11.02 -5.72
N LEU A 233 10.38 11.36 -5.03
CA LEU A 233 10.33 11.73 -3.61
C LEU A 233 9.50 13.00 -3.39
N CYS A 234 9.73 14.06 -4.16
CA CYS A 234 8.95 15.30 -4.06
C CYS A 234 7.46 15.08 -4.36
N ALA A 235 7.13 14.31 -5.39
CA ALA A 235 5.75 13.97 -5.73
C ALA A 235 5.07 13.18 -4.60
N SER A 236 5.77 12.22 -3.98
CA SER A 236 5.22 11.43 -2.87
C SER A 236 4.89 12.30 -1.64
N ILE A 237 5.75 13.28 -1.32
CA ILE A 237 5.53 14.21 -0.21
C ILE A 237 4.32 15.11 -0.50
N LEU A 238 4.20 15.62 -1.73
CA LEU A 238 3.06 16.46 -2.13
C LEU A 238 1.72 15.71 -1.98
N VAL A 239 1.67 14.45 -2.42
CA VAL A 239 0.47 13.60 -2.28
C VAL A 239 0.11 13.38 -0.81
N LEU A 240 1.10 13.11 0.04
CA LEU A 240 0.88 12.93 1.47
C LEU A 240 0.28 14.18 2.12
N LEU A 241 0.79 15.37 1.77
CA LEU A 241 0.25 16.64 2.28
C LEU A 241 -1.21 16.86 1.86
N ILE A 242 -1.56 16.53 0.61
CA ILE A 242 -2.95 16.62 0.13
C ILE A 242 -3.87 15.70 0.94
N ILE A 243 -3.43 14.47 1.22
CA ILE A 243 -4.20 13.49 2.02
C ILE A 243 -4.42 14.01 3.45
N LEU A 244 -3.39 14.57 4.08
CA LEU A 244 -3.50 15.13 5.42
C LEU A 244 -4.44 16.33 5.48
N MET A 245 -4.37 17.21 4.48
CA MET A 245 -5.29 18.34 4.36
C MET A 245 -6.73 17.87 4.15
N ALA A 246 -6.95 16.91 3.26
CA ALA A 246 -8.26 16.30 3.04
C ALA A 246 -8.81 15.67 4.32
N ALA A 247 -8.01 14.87 5.03
CA ALA A 247 -8.39 14.29 6.32
C ALA A 247 -8.72 15.37 7.36
N GLY A 248 -7.92 16.44 7.42
CA GLY A 248 -8.17 17.59 8.29
C GLY A 248 -9.50 18.28 7.98
N THR A 249 -9.80 18.52 6.70
CA THR A 249 -11.10 19.09 6.29
C THR A 249 -12.27 18.17 6.63
N VAL A 250 -12.16 16.86 6.39
CA VAL A 250 -13.19 15.88 6.77
C VAL A 250 -13.41 15.88 8.28
N TYR A 251 -12.33 15.93 9.07
CA TYR A 251 -12.43 15.98 10.53
C TYR A 251 -13.09 17.27 11.03
N ILE A 252 -12.76 18.43 10.47
CA ILE A 252 -13.36 19.72 10.88
C ILE A 252 -14.84 19.77 10.49
N TYR A 253 -15.20 19.29 9.30
CA TYR A 253 -16.53 19.42 8.71
C TYR A 253 -17.41 18.16 8.86
N TRP A 254 -17.02 17.19 9.68
CA TRP A 254 -17.70 15.89 9.80
C TRP A 254 -19.21 16.00 10.07
N VAL A 255 -19.65 16.95 10.90
CA VAL A 255 -21.08 17.17 11.18
C VAL A 255 -21.83 17.62 9.91
N GLU A 256 -21.24 18.49 9.10
CA GLU A 256 -21.87 18.94 7.85
C GLU A 256 -21.93 17.80 6.85
N ILE A 257 -20.86 17.03 6.72
CA ILE A 257 -20.79 15.85 5.85
C ILE A 257 -21.86 14.84 6.24
N VAL A 258 -22.04 14.56 7.53
CA VAL A 258 -23.09 13.64 8.00
C VAL A 258 -24.49 14.21 7.74
N LEU A 259 -24.71 15.51 7.95
CA LEU A 259 -25.99 16.15 7.66
C LEU A 259 -26.32 16.13 6.16
N LEU A 260 -25.34 16.39 5.29
CA LEU A 260 -25.46 16.30 3.82
C LEU A 260 -25.74 14.85 3.38
N TYR A 261 -25.00 13.90 3.93
CA TYR A 261 -25.21 12.48 3.68
C TYR A 261 -26.63 12.04 4.08
N ARG A 262 -27.11 12.48 5.25
CA ARG A 262 -28.49 12.23 5.69
C ARG A 262 -29.52 12.84 4.75
N HIS A 263 -29.28 14.05 4.28
CA HIS A 263 -30.19 14.73 3.35
C HIS A 263 -30.32 13.98 2.02
N TYR A 264 -29.21 13.54 1.43
CA TYR A 264 -29.21 12.89 0.12
C TYR A 264 -29.63 11.40 0.19
N LEU A 265 -29.10 10.63 1.14
CA LEU A 265 -29.17 9.17 1.09
C LEU A 265 -30.06 8.52 2.16
N SER A 266 -30.34 9.20 3.27
CA SER A 266 -31.09 8.57 4.37
C SER A 266 -32.59 8.50 4.08
N LYS A 267 -33.24 7.44 4.58
CA LYS A 267 -34.70 7.31 4.59
C LYS A 267 -35.25 8.09 5.78
N ASP A 268 -36.41 8.69 5.59
CA ASP A 268 -37.06 9.49 6.63
C ASP A 268 -37.50 8.59 7.79
N GLU A 269 -37.00 8.86 9.00
CA GLU A 269 -37.34 8.10 10.21
C GLU A 269 -38.80 8.34 10.66
N THR A 270 -39.42 9.43 10.20
CA THR A 270 -40.77 9.84 10.63
C THR A 270 -41.91 9.11 9.91
N ILE A 271 -41.59 8.30 8.90
CA ILE A 271 -42.58 7.61 8.08
C ILE A 271 -42.85 6.21 8.67
N GLY A 272 -44.03 6.00 9.25
CA GLY A 272 -44.53 4.69 9.65
C GLY A 272 -44.20 4.22 11.08
N ASP A 273 -43.76 5.12 11.96
CA ASP A 273 -43.37 4.80 13.35
C ASP A 273 -44.47 5.06 14.40
N ASN A 274 -45.67 5.51 14.00
CA ASN A 274 -46.80 5.87 14.87
C ASN A 274 -46.46 6.87 16.00
N LYS A 275 -45.39 7.66 15.85
CA LYS A 275 -45.03 8.74 16.79
C LYS A 275 -45.59 10.07 16.30
N ASP A 276 -46.18 10.85 17.21
CA ASP A 276 -46.87 12.10 16.87
C ASP A 276 -45.97 13.32 16.88
N PHE A 277 -44.86 13.26 17.61
CA PHE A 277 -43.96 14.39 17.83
C PHE A 277 -42.51 14.02 17.50
N ASP A 278 -41.81 14.95 16.86
CA ASP A 278 -40.38 14.83 16.55
C ASP A 278 -39.53 15.01 17.82
N ALA A 279 -39.95 15.90 18.73
CA ALA A 279 -39.33 16.05 20.04
C ALA A 279 -40.31 16.55 21.12
N PHE A 280 -40.22 15.99 22.32
CA PHE A 280 -40.79 16.55 23.56
C PHE A 280 -39.83 17.56 24.18
N ILE A 281 -40.31 18.68 24.70
CA ILE A 281 -39.49 19.72 25.33
C ILE A 281 -39.89 19.87 26.81
N SER A 282 -38.88 19.85 27.69
CA SER A 282 -39.02 20.09 29.12
C SER A 282 -38.06 21.20 29.57
N TYR A 283 -38.58 22.17 30.31
CA TYR A 283 -37.85 23.31 30.85
C TYR A 283 -38.34 23.67 32.26
N ALA A 284 -37.65 24.60 32.90
CA ALA A 284 -37.98 25.04 34.25
C ALA A 284 -39.18 25.97 34.19
N THR A 285 -40.33 25.51 34.70
CA THR A 285 -41.56 26.30 34.72
C THR A 285 -41.55 27.23 35.93
N GLY A 286 -42.01 28.47 35.74
CA GLY A 286 -42.03 29.49 36.78
C GLY A 286 -43.03 29.18 37.89
N PHE A 287 -42.60 28.54 38.97
CA PHE A 287 -43.37 28.58 40.21
C PHE A 287 -43.24 29.97 40.83
N SER A 288 -44.34 30.71 40.78
CA SER A 288 -44.56 31.93 41.54
C SER A 288 -44.73 31.57 43.02
N GLU A 289 -43.63 31.50 43.76
CA GLU A 289 -43.67 31.90 45.17
C GLU A 289 -43.19 33.33 45.24
N GLU A 290 -44.06 34.21 45.75
CA GLU A 290 -43.78 35.61 46.02
C GLU A 290 -42.53 35.70 46.91
N THR A 291 -41.38 35.99 46.31
CA THR A 291 -40.23 36.50 47.06
C THR A 291 -39.56 37.57 46.23
N THR A 292 -39.67 38.78 46.75
CA THR A 292 -39.06 40.02 46.29
C THR A 292 -37.57 39.85 45.96
N GLY A 293 -37.23 39.89 44.67
CA GLY A 293 -35.86 39.96 44.17
C GLY A 293 -35.81 39.98 42.63
N ASN A 294 -35.32 41.09 42.06
CA ASN A 294 -35.06 41.37 40.63
C ASN A 294 -35.66 40.40 39.58
N SER A 295 -36.86 40.76 39.11
CA SER A 295 -37.76 40.00 38.23
C SER A 295 -37.35 39.87 36.74
N TYR A 296 -36.17 40.35 36.33
CA TYR A 296 -35.77 40.36 34.91
C TYR A 296 -34.88 39.19 34.47
N GLU A 297 -34.20 38.48 35.37
CA GLU A 297 -33.34 37.32 35.01
C GLU A 297 -34.08 35.97 35.04
N ASN A 298 -35.35 35.96 35.48
CA ASN A 298 -36.06 34.74 35.87
C ASN A 298 -36.85 34.06 34.73
N TYR A 299 -36.72 34.51 33.47
CA TYR A 299 -37.50 33.96 32.35
C TYR A 299 -36.66 33.59 31.11
N GLU A 300 -35.32 33.63 31.18
CA GLU A 300 -34.48 33.28 30.03
C GLU A 300 -34.66 31.82 29.57
N ASP A 301 -34.82 30.89 30.51
CA ASP A 301 -35.05 29.47 30.21
C ASP A 301 -36.36 29.27 29.44
N GLU A 302 -37.41 29.95 29.89
CA GLU A 302 -38.75 29.93 29.29
C GLU A 302 -38.73 30.60 27.93
N GLN A 303 -38.17 31.81 27.81
CA GLN A 303 -38.06 32.52 26.53
C GLN A 303 -37.24 31.72 25.50
N PHE A 304 -36.18 31.05 25.93
CA PHE A 304 -35.41 30.16 25.07
C PHE A 304 -36.25 28.96 24.61
N ALA A 305 -37.01 28.33 25.52
CA ALA A 305 -37.82 27.14 25.24
C ALA A 305 -39.06 27.42 24.38
N THR A 306 -39.74 28.55 24.60
CA THR A 306 -41.04 28.88 23.99
C THR A 306 -40.92 29.72 22.72
N HIS A 307 -39.87 30.54 22.58
CA HIS A 307 -39.68 31.40 21.41
C HIS A 307 -38.48 31.01 20.56
N LEU A 308 -37.29 30.88 21.15
CA LEU A 308 -36.07 30.67 20.37
C LEU A 308 -35.96 29.24 19.81
N LEU A 309 -36.27 28.23 20.62
CA LEU A 309 -36.19 26.84 20.19
C LEU A 309 -37.22 26.51 19.08
N PRO A 310 -38.50 26.92 19.20
CA PRO A 310 -39.51 26.66 18.17
C PRO A 310 -39.24 27.44 16.87
N SER A 311 -38.80 28.71 16.95
CA SER A 311 -38.48 29.49 15.75
C SER A 311 -37.36 28.88 14.88
N VAL A 312 -36.49 28.05 15.45
CA VAL A 312 -35.48 27.32 14.68
C VAL A 312 -35.96 25.93 14.29
N LEU A 313 -36.50 25.15 15.23
CA LEU A 313 -36.82 23.75 15.01
C LEU A 313 -38.15 23.56 14.24
N GLU A 314 -39.19 24.34 14.55
CA GLU A 314 -40.49 24.29 13.85
C GLU A 314 -40.46 25.13 12.56
N ASP A 315 -40.08 26.40 12.64
CA ASP A 315 -40.23 27.30 11.48
C ASP A 315 -39.16 27.04 10.41
N THR A 316 -37.91 26.80 10.81
CA THR A 316 -36.78 26.62 9.85
C THR A 316 -36.57 25.17 9.46
N TYR A 317 -36.63 24.24 10.42
CA TYR A 317 -36.39 22.81 10.18
C TYR A 317 -37.65 21.96 10.07
N HIS A 318 -38.84 22.54 10.27
CA HIS A 318 -40.15 21.88 10.14
C HIS A 318 -40.32 20.63 11.01
N TYR A 319 -39.69 20.58 12.19
CA TYR A 319 -39.99 19.56 13.19
C TYR A 319 -41.30 19.88 13.92
N LYS A 320 -42.01 18.84 14.35
CA LYS A 320 -43.21 18.96 15.19
C LYS A 320 -42.82 18.76 16.65
N LEU A 321 -42.81 19.83 17.44
CA LEU A 321 -42.42 19.76 18.85
C LEU A 321 -43.67 19.59 19.72
N CYS A 322 -43.48 19.05 20.93
CA CYS A 322 -44.48 19.01 21.99
C CYS A 322 -43.98 19.84 23.15
N ILE A 323 -44.63 20.97 23.42
CA ILE A 323 -44.40 21.83 24.58
C ILE A 323 -45.57 21.65 25.52
N LEU A 324 -45.30 21.20 26.75
CA LEU A 324 -46.30 20.74 27.71
C LEU A 324 -47.46 21.74 27.89
N GLU A 325 -47.10 23.00 28.15
CA GLU A 325 -48.04 24.08 28.47
C GLU A 325 -48.67 24.77 27.26
N ARG A 326 -48.25 24.43 26.03
CA ARG A 326 -48.91 24.87 24.77
C ARG A 326 -49.85 23.80 24.22
N ASP A 327 -49.39 22.55 24.21
CA ASP A 327 -49.95 21.49 23.37
C ASP A 327 -50.83 20.49 24.15
N ILE A 328 -50.89 20.61 25.49
CA ILE A 328 -51.68 19.73 26.37
C ILE A 328 -52.69 20.54 27.16
N LEU A 329 -53.95 20.12 27.12
CA LEU A 329 -55.02 20.75 27.88
C LEU A 329 -54.96 20.28 29.35
N PRO A 330 -55.01 21.19 30.33
CA PRO A 330 -55.06 20.82 31.75
C PRO A 330 -56.39 20.10 32.06
N GLY A 331 -56.32 18.92 32.67
CA GLY A 331 -57.52 18.14 33.05
C GLY A 331 -57.33 16.64 33.26
N GLY A 332 -56.18 16.07 32.90
CA GLY A 332 -55.84 14.66 33.12
C GLY A 332 -54.90 14.41 34.32
N ALA A 333 -54.50 13.15 34.51
CA ALA A 333 -53.53 12.77 35.53
C ALA A 333 -52.12 13.10 35.03
N TYR A 334 -51.57 14.21 35.54
CA TYR A 334 -50.35 14.85 35.07
C TYR A 334 -49.16 13.88 34.84
N VAL A 335 -48.95 12.92 35.74
CA VAL A 335 -47.80 12.01 35.69
C VAL A 335 -47.94 10.97 34.57
N GLU A 336 -49.10 10.32 34.45
CA GLU A 336 -49.38 9.31 33.43
C GLU A 336 -49.41 9.94 32.03
N ASP A 337 -49.90 11.16 31.92
CA ASP A 337 -49.99 11.90 30.67
C ASP A 337 -48.61 12.28 30.12
N ILE A 338 -47.67 12.70 31.00
CA ILE A 338 -46.29 13.03 30.59
C ILE A 338 -45.55 11.81 30.05
N ALA A 339 -45.61 10.68 30.76
CA ALA A 339 -44.95 9.46 30.32
C ALA A 339 -45.53 8.96 28.97
N LYS A 340 -46.84 9.10 28.76
CA LYS A 340 -47.49 8.77 27.49
C LYS A 340 -47.02 9.69 26.35
N ILE A 341 -46.84 10.97 26.60
CA ILE A 341 -46.41 11.95 25.60
C ILE A 341 -44.93 11.79 25.24
N ILE A 342 -44.09 11.52 26.23
CA ILE A 342 -42.69 11.14 26.01
C ILE A 342 -42.62 9.91 25.11
N ARG A 343 -43.45 8.89 25.36
CA ARG A 343 -43.56 7.70 24.48
C ARG A 343 -44.16 8.02 23.12
N ARG A 344 -44.88 9.12 22.90
CA ARG A 344 -45.33 9.54 21.57
C ARG A 344 -44.30 10.39 20.82
N SER A 345 -43.14 10.62 21.42
CA SER A 345 -42.08 11.47 20.88
C SER A 345 -40.86 10.67 20.43
N ARG A 346 -40.17 11.11 19.37
CA ARG A 346 -38.95 10.47 18.85
C ARG A 346 -37.70 10.89 19.63
N ARG A 347 -37.69 12.11 20.15
CA ARG A 347 -36.63 12.69 20.97
C ARG A 347 -37.24 13.39 22.18
N ALA A 348 -36.46 13.57 23.23
CA ALA A 348 -36.82 14.45 24.34
C ALA A 348 -35.67 15.41 24.63
N ILE A 349 -35.98 16.71 24.64
CA ILE A 349 -35.05 17.83 24.82
C ILE A 349 -35.27 18.41 26.21
N PHE A 350 -34.21 18.48 27.01
CA PHE A 350 -34.23 19.01 28.37
C PHE A 350 -33.36 20.25 28.47
N ILE A 351 -33.95 21.36 28.87
CA ILE A 351 -33.26 22.66 28.97
C ILE A 351 -32.81 22.82 30.42
N LEU A 352 -31.53 22.52 30.65
CA LEU A 352 -30.93 22.45 31.96
C LEU A 352 -30.47 23.84 32.44
N SER A 353 -30.99 24.22 33.59
CA SER A 353 -30.60 25.38 34.39
C SER A 353 -30.58 24.99 35.87
N GLN A 354 -30.13 25.90 36.74
CA GLN A 354 -30.18 25.66 38.19
C GLN A 354 -31.62 25.40 38.65
N ARG A 355 -32.60 26.15 38.10
CA ARG A 355 -34.01 26.02 38.43
C ARG A 355 -34.61 24.70 37.95
N TYR A 356 -34.18 24.22 36.79
CA TYR A 356 -34.63 22.92 36.27
C TYR A 356 -34.26 21.78 37.22
N ILE A 357 -33.03 21.79 37.71
CA ILE A 357 -32.46 20.70 38.52
C ILE A 357 -32.99 20.71 39.96
N THR A 358 -33.35 21.87 40.49
CA THR A 358 -33.95 22.00 41.83
C THR A 358 -35.48 22.00 41.82
N GLY A 359 -36.10 22.14 40.65
CA GLY A 359 -37.54 22.29 40.48
C GLY A 359 -38.29 20.98 40.23
N PRO A 360 -39.62 21.04 40.15
CA PRO A 360 -40.47 19.87 39.92
C PRO A 360 -40.32 19.30 38.50
N SER A 361 -39.87 20.07 37.52
CA SER A 361 -39.61 19.60 36.15
C SER A 361 -38.56 18.47 36.10
N LEU A 362 -37.75 18.30 37.15
CA LEU A 362 -36.82 17.18 37.29
C LEU A 362 -37.52 15.80 37.19
N PHE A 363 -38.77 15.69 37.63
CA PHE A 363 -39.55 14.46 37.51
C PHE A 363 -39.78 14.07 36.04
N GLU A 364 -39.93 15.04 35.14
CA GLU A 364 -40.08 14.81 33.70
C GLU A 364 -38.81 14.21 33.09
N LEU A 365 -37.64 14.73 33.49
CA LEU A 365 -36.35 14.18 33.09
C LEU A 365 -36.17 12.74 33.61
N GLN A 366 -36.53 12.47 34.87
CA GLN A 366 -36.45 11.13 35.44
C GLN A 366 -37.37 10.14 34.72
N ALA A 367 -38.61 10.55 34.40
CA ALA A 367 -39.55 9.75 33.62
C ALA A 367 -38.98 9.45 32.22
N ALA A 368 -38.40 10.44 31.55
CA ALA A 368 -37.83 10.27 30.22
C ALA A 368 -36.57 9.39 30.21
N ILE A 369 -35.69 9.51 31.21
CA ILE A 369 -34.55 8.60 31.38
C ILE A 369 -35.02 7.17 31.54
N THR A 370 -36.04 6.95 32.36
CA THR A 370 -36.61 5.61 32.58
C THR A 370 -37.21 5.07 31.28
N CYS A 371 -38.02 5.87 30.57
CA CYS A 371 -38.57 5.48 29.27
C CYS A 371 -37.48 5.22 28.22
N SER A 372 -36.37 5.96 28.24
CA SER A 372 -35.25 5.76 27.30
C SER A 372 -34.45 4.49 27.57
N LEU A 373 -34.55 3.91 28.78
CA LEU A 373 -33.89 2.66 29.14
C LEU A 373 -34.76 1.43 28.81
N GLU A 374 -36.07 1.61 28.59
CA GLU A 374 -36.97 0.55 28.13
C GLU A 374 -36.58 0.15 26.70
N GLU A 375 -36.14 -1.09 26.47
CA GLU A 375 -35.62 -1.56 25.16
C GLU A 375 -36.60 -1.41 23.99
N GLN A 376 -37.90 -1.39 24.29
CA GLN A 376 -38.96 -1.26 23.29
C GLN A 376 -39.11 0.18 22.77
N GLU A 377 -38.57 1.18 23.49
CA GLU A 377 -38.68 2.59 23.15
C GLU A 377 -37.38 3.11 22.52
N ARG A 378 -37.44 3.60 21.28
CA ARG A 378 -36.28 4.23 20.58
C ARG A 378 -36.13 5.72 20.92
N LEU A 379 -36.49 6.12 22.13
CA LEU A 379 -36.37 7.50 22.58
C LEU A 379 -34.89 7.87 22.76
N LYS A 380 -34.46 9.00 22.19
CA LYS A 380 -33.12 9.56 22.46
C LYS A 380 -33.25 10.90 23.16
N LEU A 381 -32.49 11.07 24.21
CA LEU A 381 -32.51 12.27 25.05
C LEU A 381 -31.42 13.26 24.62
N ILE A 382 -31.74 14.54 24.61
CA ILE A 382 -30.85 15.65 24.25
C ILE A 382 -30.86 16.64 25.41
N LEU A 383 -29.70 16.89 26.00
CA LEU A 383 -29.56 17.84 27.10
C LEU A 383 -29.01 19.16 26.56
N ILE A 384 -29.71 20.27 26.81
CA ILE A 384 -29.25 21.61 26.46
C ILE A 384 -28.86 22.30 27.76
N LYS A 385 -27.57 22.60 27.93
CA LYS A 385 -27.09 23.35 29.09
C LYS A 385 -27.16 24.84 28.79
N LEU A 386 -28.17 25.53 29.32
CA LEU A 386 -28.35 26.97 29.10
C LEU A 386 -27.40 27.79 29.97
N LYS A 387 -27.30 27.43 31.26
CA LYS A 387 -26.42 28.04 32.25
C LYS A 387 -25.63 26.97 33.02
N PRO A 388 -24.43 27.28 33.55
CA PRO A 388 -23.79 26.42 34.52
C PRO A 388 -24.68 26.29 35.77
N PHE A 389 -24.88 25.07 36.24
CA PHE A 389 -25.61 24.76 37.46
C PHE A 389 -24.76 23.85 38.34
N LYS A 390 -24.99 23.90 39.65
CA LYS A 390 -24.40 23.00 40.63
C LYS A 390 -25.36 21.83 40.83
N GLU A 391 -24.86 20.60 40.66
CA GLU A 391 -25.62 19.39 40.95
C GLU A 391 -25.89 19.30 42.45
N PRO A 392 -27.16 19.30 42.90
CA PRO A 392 -27.47 19.16 44.30
C PRO A 392 -27.16 17.73 44.77
N GLU A 393 -26.78 17.58 46.04
CA GLU A 393 -26.45 16.27 46.61
C GLU A 393 -27.66 15.31 46.57
N THR A 394 -28.87 15.87 46.72
CA THR A 394 -30.17 15.19 46.66
C THR A 394 -30.57 14.70 45.26
N LEU A 395 -29.80 15.02 44.22
CA LEU A 395 -30.12 14.63 42.84
C LEU A 395 -30.13 13.08 42.70
N PRO A 396 -31.18 12.47 42.13
CA PRO A 396 -31.28 11.02 42.00
C PRO A 396 -30.10 10.42 41.23
N HIS A 397 -29.63 9.25 41.67
CA HIS A 397 -28.44 8.60 41.11
C HIS A 397 -28.58 8.30 39.60
N ILE A 398 -29.80 7.95 39.16
CA ILE A 398 -30.10 7.71 37.74
C ILE A 398 -29.91 8.96 36.89
N VAL A 399 -30.31 10.13 37.41
CA VAL A 399 -30.15 11.43 36.74
C VAL A 399 -28.67 11.83 36.71
N LYS A 400 -27.93 11.69 37.82
CA LYS A 400 -26.47 11.94 37.87
C LYS A 400 -25.72 11.13 36.80
N LYS A 401 -26.07 9.85 36.64
CA LYS A 401 -25.46 8.99 35.61
C LYS A 401 -25.86 9.45 34.20
N ALA A 402 -27.13 9.79 33.99
CA ALA A 402 -27.64 10.25 32.71
C ALA A 402 -26.97 11.56 32.25
N LEU A 403 -26.82 12.55 33.14
CA LEU A 403 -26.14 13.81 32.83
C LEU A 403 -24.69 13.63 32.33
N ARG A 404 -24.00 12.58 32.77
CA ARG A 404 -22.62 12.25 32.35
C ARG A 404 -22.56 11.49 31.03
N ALA A 405 -23.57 10.68 30.73
CA ALA A 405 -23.58 9.78 29.58
C ALA A 405 -24.32 10.35 28.36
N LEU A 406 -25.31 11.23 28.56
CA LEU A 406 -26.16 11.75 27.50
C LEU A 406 -25.50 12.91 26.73
N PRO A 407 -25.85 13.07 25.44
CA PRO A 407 -25.32 14.16 24.64
C PRO A 407 -25.79 15.51 25.21
N THR A 408 -24.83 16.27 25.73
CA THR A 408 -25.06 17.62 26.26
C THR A 408 -24.52 18.67 25.30
N VAL A 409 -25.36 19.65 24.96
CA VAL A 409 -25.02 20.79 24.11
C VAL A 409 -25.10 22.07 24.93
N SER A 410 -23.98 22.75 25.13
CA SER A 410 -23.95 24.02 25.86
C SER A 410 -24.36 25.19 24.96
N TRP A 411 -25.32 25.98 25.42
CA TRP A 411 -25.68 27.27 24.82
C TRP A 411 -24.69 28.34 25.30
N LYS A 412 -24.12 29.13 24.37
CA LYS A 412 -23.14 30.17 24.69
C LYS A 412 -23.70 31.59 24.68
N GLY A 413 -24.93 31.80 24.20
CA GLY A 413 -25.55 33.13 24.18
C GLY A 413 -24.94 34.16 23.21
N ASP A 414 -23.76 33.90 22.63
CA ASP A 414 -23.08 34.81 21.69
C ASP A 414 -23.94 35.16 20.46
N THR A 415 -23.72 36.34 19.85
CA THR A 415 -24.42 36.81 18.63
C THR A 415 -24.38 35.78 17.49
N ASN A 416 -23.27 35.06 17.33
CA ASN A 416 -23.13 33.98 16.35
C ASN A 416 -23.96 32.71 16.66
N SER A 417 -24.37 32.52 17.91
CA SER A 417 -25.22 31.38 18.33
C SER A 417 -26.69 31.55 17.93
N LYS A 418 -27.13 32.80 17.72
CA LYS A 418 -28.51 33.13 17.35
C LYS A 418 -28.84 32.85 15.87
N SER A 419 -27.84 32.79 15.00
CA SER A 419 -28.06 32.39 13.59
C SER A 419 -28.39 30.90 13.49
N HIS A 420 -29.43 30.54 12.73
CA HIS A 420 -29.86 29.15 12.51
C HIS A 420 -28.76 28.22 11.95
N ALA A 421 -27.73 28.78 11.31
CA ALA A 421 -26.58 28.05 10.75
C ALA A 421 -25.42 27.84 11.75
N SER A 422 -25.57 28.26 13.01
CA SER A 422 -24.50 28.17 14.01
C SER A 422 -24.10 26.73 14.34
N LYS A 423 -22.90 26.56 14.89
CA LYS A 423 -22.40 25.26 15.37
C LYS A 423 -23.35 24.60 16.39
N PHE A 424 -24.07 25.41 17.18
CA PHE A 424 -25.06 24.94 18.15
C PHE A 424 -26.24 24.26 17.44
N TRP A 425 -26.92 24.95 16.53
CA TRP A 425 -28.09 24.44 15.85
C TRP A 425 -27.79 23.25 14.94
N ARG A 426 -26.63 23.23 14.28
CA ARG A 426 -26.16 22.04 13.56
C ARG A 426 -25.99 20.83 14.45
N ARG A 427 -25.49 21.02 15.68
CA ARG A 427 -25.32 19.94 16.64
C ARG A 427 -26.66 19.45 17.19
N ILE A 428 -27.60 20.36 17.44
CA ILE A 428 -28.99 20.00 17.78
C ILE A 428 -29.63 19.21 16.63
N ARG A 429 -29.51 19.68 15.39
CA ARG A 429 -30.03 19.00 14.19
C ARG A 429 -29.41 17.61 13.98
N TYR A 430 -28.14 17.43 14.32
CA TYR A 430 -27.49 16.11 14.26
C TYR A 430 -28.14 15.09 15.21
N TYR A 431 -28.60 15.52 16.39
CA TYR A 431 -29.28 14.66 17.36
C TYR A 431 -30.80 14.49 17.12
N MET A 432 -31.42 15.42 16.38
CA MET A 432 -32.83 15.34 15.95
C MET A 432 -33.09 14.15 15.00
N PRO A 433 -34.35 13.69 14.84
CA PRO A 433 -34.68 12.60 13.92
C PRO A 433 -34.43 13.01 12.48
N VAL A 434 -34.09 12.03 11.63
CA VAL A 434 -33.87 12.31 10.21
C VAL A 434 -35.22 12.54 9.54
N LYS A 435 -35.48 13.78 9.14
CA LYS A 435 -36.67 14.20 8.41
C LYS A 435 -36.29 14.72 7.04
N LYS A 436 -36.91 14.20 5.98
CA LYS A 436 -36.77 14.79 4.64
C LYS A 436 -37.67 16.02 4.60
N SER A 437 -37.10 17.17 4.23
CA SER A 437 -37.91 18.32 3.88
C SER A 437 -38.79 17.92 2.70
N ARG A 438 -40.11 17.91 2.88
CA ARG A 438 -41.01 17.89 1.73
C ARG A 438 -40.70 19.16 0.95
N GLN A 439 -40.10 19.01 -0.23
CA GLN A 439 -40.12 20.10 -1.20
C GLN A 439 -41.60 20.35 -1.48
N MET A 440 -42.10 21.51 -1.05
CA MET A 440 -43.33 22.07 -1.60
C MET A 440 -43.09 22.43 -3.06
#